data_AF-A0A0G4PT07-F1
#
_entry.id   AF-A0A0G4PT07-F1
#
_cell.length_a   1.000
_cell.length_b   1.000
_cell.length_c   1.000
_cell.angle_alpha   90.00
_cell.angle_beta   90.00
_cell.angle_gamma   90.00
#
_symmetry.space_group_name_H-M   'P 1'
#
loop_
_entity.id
_entity.type
_entity.pdbx_description
1 polymer ?
#
loop_
_entity_poly.entity_id
_entity_poly.type
_entity_poly.pdbx_seq_one_letter_code
_entity_poly.pdbx_strand_id
1 'polypeptide(L)'
;MRFLSLVLLISTFGLQHVVGTGNSETPLLPIEDPFYLPPDGDHWKDLPPGSILKRREVTIAKLFIDKKSKAKAYQLLYSTQDVRGDPDASVTTIIVPVSPNNKRVVSLQSAYDSPDPNCAPSFGLQYGAKGWSQGWNQLNLAFLTPYLQTGPILNIPDYEGSKAAFAVGPQSGYQTLDSIKATMTFAQEEDTEVDKDANVIMVGYSGGGLATEWATELKASYAEDLPIVGAVIGGAPPNVSKVYHNVNEGQFAELDVWAMLGIMNAYPEMDQWMREDLRTDAYQDKRFLLEQYKCTYEKGTLAQSLAGRNISSFFKSGDQFLTEFEPILNEIGVMGQKITEENKPNFPLVFFYGTVDEVTAPIEDTEKLIGKWRDVGACVFEWPLEGKDHSSALIPGMLRAFPWMNTRFWNVENGKTGDCPDAATGFQGQIALEPSHELR
;
A
#
# COMPACT_ATOMS: atom_id res chain seq x y z
N MET A 1 -32.85 12.60 -15.90
CA MET A 1 -33.42 12.27 -14.58
C MET A 1 -32.29 12.33 -13.56
N ARG A 2 -32.05 13.52 -13.04
CA ARG A 2 -31.21 13.84 -11.88
C ARG A 2 -32.17 14.15 -10.71
N PHE A 3 -31.67 14.18 -9.47
CA PHE A 3 -32.40 14.19 -8.16
C PHE A 3 -32.78 12.78 -7.71
N LEU A 4 -32.28 12.24 -6.60
CA LEU A 4 -32.43 12.59 -5.18
C LEU A 4 -31.32 11.79 -4.41
N SER A 5 -30.72 12.13 -3.26
CA SER A 5 -31.15 12.90 -2.09
C SER A 5 -29.94 13.44 -1.33
N LEU A 6 -30.11 14.62 -0.74
CA LEU A 6 -29.23 15.28 0.22
C LEU A 6 -29.94 15.32 1.59
N VAL A 7 -29.17 15.28 2.67
CA VAL A 7 -29.46 15.75 4.05
C VAL A 7 -30.29 14.85 4.99
N LEU A 8 -29.67 14.44 6.11
CA LEU A 8 -30.18 14.77 7.44
C LEU A 8 -29.07 14.82 8.50
N LEU A 9 -28.94 15.99 9.12
CA LEU A 9 -28.00 16.37 10.17
C LEU A 9 -28.86 17.08 11.22
N ILE A 10 -29.03 16.51 12.41
CA ILE A 10 -29.50 17.25 13.60
C ILE A 10 -28.74 16.74 14.83
N SER A 11 -28.12 17.70 15.50
CA SER A 11 -27.39 17.68 16.76
C SER A 11 -28.23 17.39 18.00
N THR A 12 -27.61 16.80 19.02
CA THR A 12 -27.86 17.17 20.42
C THR A 12 -26.56 17.10 21.21
N PHE A 13 -26.10 18.26 21.69
CA PHE A 13 -25.16 18.40 22.80
C PHE A 13 -25.86 18.03 24.11
N GLY A 14 -25.19 17.25 24.97
CA GLY A 14 -25.59 17.01 26.35
C GLY A 14 -24.36 16.66 27.17
N LEU A 15 -24.02 17.52 28.13
CA LEU A 15 -22.94 17.31 29.10
C LEU A 15 -23.10 15.97 29.83
N GLN A 16 -22.03 15.17 29.87
CA GLN A 16 -21.72 14.34 31.02
C GLN A 16 -20.22 14.42 31.32
N HIS A 17 -19.87 15.23 32.32
CA HIS A 17 -18.69 14.92 33.13
C HIS A 17 -19.09 13.85 34.14
N VAL A 18 -18.66 12.62 33.88
CA VAL A 18 -18.35 11.66 34.93
C VAL A 18 -16.90 11.28 34.70
N VAL A 19 -16.06 11.64 35.67
CA VAL A 19 -14.67 11.18 35.75
C VAL A 19 -14.72 9.68 35.99
N GLY A 20 -14.57 8.92 34.91
CA GLY A 20 -14.27 7.50 34.92
C GLY A 20 -12.88 7.32 34.33
N THR A 21 -11.93 6.87 35.15
CA THR A 21 -10.64 6.35 34.70
C THR A 21 -10.88 5.04 33.94
N GLY A 22 -11.27 5.14 32.67
CA GLY A 22 -11.22 4.03 31.72
C GLY A 22 -10.02 4.23 30.82
N ASN A 23 -9.12 3.25 30.74
CA ASN A 23 -8.09 3.21 29.71
C ASN A 23 -8.74 3.46 28.35
N SER A 24 -8.39 4.57 27.68
CA SER A 24 -8.77 4.77 26.29
C SER A 24 -8.10 3.67 25.46
N GLU A 25 -8.90 2.77 24.87
CA GLU A 25 -8.44 1.71 23.95
C GLU A 25 -7.98 2.24 22.57
N THR A 26 -7.75 3.55 22.44
CA THR A 26 -7.29 4.17 21.19
C THR A 26 -5.77 4.03 21.10
N PRO A 27 -5.22 3.42 20.02
CA PRO A 27 -3.78 3.35 19.81
C PRO A 27 -3.19 4.75 19.65
N LEU A 28 -1.94 4.93 20.06
CA LEU A 28 -1.21 6.17 19.81
C LEU A 28 -1.00 6.36 18.31
N LEU A 29 -1.02 7.62 17.87
CA LEU A 29 -0.63 7.96 16.50
C LEU A 29 0.82 7.54 16.27
N PRO A 30 1.19 7.04 15.08
CA PRO A 30 2.57 6.67 14.75
C PRO A 30 3.63 7.68 15.18
N ILE A 31 3.40 8.97 14.93
CA ILE A 31 4.36 10.03 15.31
C ILE A 31 4.50 10.24 16.82
N GLU A 32 3.55 9.73 17.62
CA GLU A 32 3.51 9.82 19.09
C GLU A 32 3.90 8.50 19.77
N ASP A 33 4.06 7.42 19.00
CA ASP A 33 4.26 6.06 19.51
C ASP A 33 5.73 5.64 19.41
N PRO A 34 6.44 5.45 20.54
CA PRO A 34 7.86 5.06 20.56
C PRO A 34 8.15 3.71 19.88
N PHE A 35 7.13 2.91 19.58
CA PHE A 35 7.28 1.70 18.79
C PHE A 35 7.76 1.97 17.36
N TYR A 36 7.37 3.09 16.75
CA TYR A 36 7.73 3.46 15.38
C TYR A 36 9.14 4.06 15.28
N LEU A 37 9.79 4.33 16.41
CA LEU A 37 11.17 4.80 16.45
C LEU A 37 12.12 3.60 16.56
N PRO A 38 13.27 3.59 15.87
CA PRO A 38 14.33 2.63 16.12
C PRO A 38 14.81 2.62 17.60
N PRO A 39 15.46 1.54 18.07
CA PRO A 39 16.15 1.53 19.36
C PRO A 39 17.21 2.65 19.45
N ASP A 40 17.50 3.12 20.68
CA ASP A 40 18.48 4.18 20.90
C ASP A 40 19.89 3.82 20.38
N GLY A 41 20.56 4.80 19.78
CA GLY A 41 21.90 4.63 19.19
C GLY A 41 21.86 4.22 17.72
N ASP A 42 23.04 3.99 17.14
CA ASP A 42 23.18 3.79 15.68
C ASP A 42 23.40 2.33 15.26
N HIS A 43 23.53 1.40 16.21
CA HIS A 43 23.84 -0.01 15.92
C HIS A 43 22.79 -0.71 15.05
N TRP A 44 21.54 -0.25 15.08
CA TRP A 44 20.48 -0.79 14.22
C TRP A 44 20.70 -0.43 12.74
N LYS A 45 21.42 0.66 12.45
CA LYS A 45 21.71 1.13 11.09
C LYS A 45 22.67 0.20 10.35
N ASP A 46 23.44 -0.59 11.08
CA ASP A 46 24.36 -1.60 10.53
C ASP A 46 23.68 -2.97 10.36
N LEU A 47 22.43 -3.13 10.81
CA LEU A 47 21.70 -4.38 10.65
C LEU A 47 21.23 -4.56 9.21
N PRO A 48 21.30 -5.79 8.66
CA PRO A 48 20.79 -6.08 7.33
C PRO A 48 19.31 -5.66 7.19
N PRO A 49 18.91 -5.09 6.04
CA PRO A 49 17.50 -4.83 5.75
C PRO A 49 16.63 -6.08 5.94
N GLY A 50 15.48 -5.90 6.59
CA GLY A 50 14.58 -6.97 7.06
C GLY A 50 14.83 -7.45 8.49
N SER A 51 15.89 -6.97 9.18
CA SER A 51 16.14 -7.33 10.58
C SER A 51 15.06 -6.76 11.50
N ILE A 52 14.48 -7.60 12.38
CA ILE A 52 13.46 -7.17 13.35
C ILE A 52 14.13 -6.37 14.48
N LEU A 53 13.74 -5.11 14.64
CA LEU A 53 14.22 -4.18 15.66
C LEU A 53 13.36 -4.22 16.93
N LYS A 54 12.04 -4.27 16.75
CA LYS A 54 11.04 -4.36 17.82
C LYS A 54 9.87 -5.21 17.33
N ARG A 55 9.21 -5.90 18.26
CA ARG A 55 7.94 -6.58 18.01
C ARG A 55 6.93 -6.29 19.12
N ARG A 56 5.66 -6.22 18.77
CA ARG A 56 4.56 -6.20 19.74
C ARG A 56 3.34 -6.93 19.18
N GLU A 57 2.59 -7.56 20.06
CA GLU A 57 1.24 -8.03 19.74
C GLU A 57 0.27 -6.84 19.80
N VAL A 58 -0.64 -6.76 18.83
CA VAL A 58 -1.68 -5.73 18.76
C VAL A 58 -3.04 -6.37 18.57
N THR A 59 -4.09 -5.67 18.98
CA THR A 59 -5.47 -6.07 18.64
C THR A 59 -5.89 -5.34 17.38
N ILE A 60 -6.40 -6.06 16.39
CA ILE A 60 -7.00 -5.48 15.17
C ILE A 60 -8.52 -5.45 15.25
N ALA A 61 -9.15 -4.52 14.52
CA ALA A 61 -10.60 -4.48 14.39
C ALA A 61 -11.12 -5.58 13.45
N LYS A 62 -12.36 -6.03 13.65
CA LYS A 62 -13.11 -6.77 12.62
C LYS A 62 -13.39 -5.85 11.44
N LEU A 63 -13.47 -6.41 10.23
CA LEU A 63 -13.96 -5.62 9.10
C LEU A 63 -15.43 -5.24 9.34
N PHE A 64 -15.79 -4.02 8.95
CA PHE A 64 -17.16 -3.48 8.99
C PHE A 64 -17.87 -3.38 10.36
N ILE A 65 -17.27 -3.89 11.43
CA ILE A 65 -17.82 -3.84 12.79
C ILE A 65 -16.72 -3.36 13.74
N ASP A 66 -17.02 -2.34 14.53
CA ASP A 66 -16.14 -1.85 15.59
C ASP A 66 -16.09 -2.81 16.79
N LYS A 67 -15.45 -3.96 16.58
CA LYS A 67 -15.21 -5.01 17.56
C LYS A 67 -13.82 -5.57 17.37
N LYS A 68 -13.24 -6.08 18.46
CA LYS A 68 -11.96 -6.79 18.44
C LYS A 68 -12.06 -8.06 17.59
N SER A 69 -11.11 -8.25 16.69
CA SER A 69 -10.93 -9.51 15.96
C SER A 69 -10.40 -10.60 16.88
N LYS A 70 -10.61 -11.86 16.50
CA LYS A 70 -10.00 -13.03 17.15
C LYS A 70 -8.70 -13.47 16.49
N ALA A 71 -8.35 -12.90 15.33
CA ALA A 71 -7.05 -13.14 14.70
C ALA A 71 -5.93 -12.60 15.59
N LYS A 72 -4.78 -13.30 15.61
CA LYS A 72 -3.58 -12.76 16.22
C LYS A 72 -2.97 -11.74 15.27
N ALA A 73 -2.45 -10.64 15.80
CA ALA A 73 -1.77 -9.65 15.01
C ALA A 73 -0.50 -9.17 15.70
N TYR A 74 0.57 -9.06 14.93
CA TYR A 74 1.87 -8.62 15.39
C TYR A 74 2.31 -7.44 14.54
N GLN A 75 2.86 -6.42 15.18
CA GLN A 75 3.62 -5.39 14.47
C GLN A 75 5.11 -5.67 14.66
N LEU A 76 5.84 -5.62 13.55
CA LEU A 76 7.29 -5.69 13.53
C LEU A 76 7.83 -4.36 13.04
N LEU A 77 8.65 -3.69 13.85
CA LEU A 77 9.53 -2.64 13.37
C LEU A 77 10.77 -3.32 12.79
N TYR A 78 11.08 -3.09 11.52
CA TYR A 78 12.20 -3.72 10.83
C TYR A 78 13.15 -2.68 10.21
N SER A 79 14.43 -3.03 10.14
CA SER A 79 15.46 -2.25 9.44
C SER A 79 15.21 -2.28 7.93
N THR A 80 15.36 -1.15 7.25
CA THR A 80 15.24 -1.00 5.79
C THR A 80 16.07 0.21 5.35
N GLN A 81 15.79 0.76 4.17
CA GLN A 81 16.49 1.93 3.63
C GLN A 81 15.51 2.92 3.00
N ASP A 82 15.87 4.19 3.02
CA ASP A 82 15.19 5.22 2.25
C ASP A 82 15.58 5.18 0.76
N VAL A 83 14.98 6.04 -0.06
CA VAL A 83 15.26 6.10 -1.50
C VAL A 83 16.72 6.40 -1.85
N ARG A 84 17.51 7.01 -0.94
CA ARG A 84 18.94 7.30 -1.13
C ARG A 84 19.84 6.16 -0.66
N GLY A 85 19.27 5.10 -0.09
CA GLY A 85 20.02 4.00 0.51
C GLY A 85 20.51 4.29 1.93
N ASP A 86 20.03 5.37 2.56
CA ASP A 86 20.32 5.64 3.96
C ASP A 86 19.50 4.69 4.85
N PRO A 87 20.05 4.16 5.96
CA PRO A 87 19.32 3.29 6.87
C PRO A 87 18.05 3.95 7.44
N ASP A 88 16.93 3.25 7.34
CA ASP A 88 15.61 3.66 7.87
C ASP A 88 14.95 2.47 8.57
N ALA A 89 13.82 2.71 9.24
CA ALA A 89 12.97 1.66 9.77
C ALA A 89 11.53 1.86 9.35
N SER A 90 10.82 0.76 9.12
CA SER A 90 9.39 0.77 8.84
C SER A 90 8.68 -0.32 9.62
N VAL A 91 7.35 -0.28 9.65
CA VAL A 91 6.51 -1.24 10.36
C VAL A 91 5.76 -2.11 9.36
N THR A 92 5.62 -3.39 9.69
CA THR A 92 4.66 -4.28 9.03
C THR A 92 3.74 -4.90 10.05
N THR A 93 2.48 -5.12 9.66
CA THR A 93 1.50 -5.85 10.46
C THR A 93 1.33 -7.26 9.89
N ILE A 94 1.66 -8.26 10.71
CA ILE A 94 1.39 -9.67 10.43
C ILE A 94 0.04 -10.03 11.04
N ILE A 95 -0.90 -10.55 10.24
CA ILE A 95 -2.20 -11.02 10.73
C ILE A 95 -2.27 -12.54 10.51
N VAL A 96 -2.38 -13.28 11.61
CA VAL A 96 -2.59 -14.73 11.63
C VAL A 96 -4.08 -15.00 11.88
N PRO A 97 -4.84 -15.50 10.89
CA PRO A 97 -6.25 -15.81 11.08
C PRO A 97 -6.44 -16.99 12.04
N VAL A 98 -7.64 -17.14 12.61
CA VAL A 98 -7.97 -18.20 13.61
C VAL A 98 -7.74 -19.62 13.05
N SER A 99 -7.86 -19.81 11.74
CA SER A 99 -7.61 -21.08 11.06
C SER A 99 -6.60 -20.83 9.94
N PRO A 100 -5.31 -20.70 10.27
CA PRO A 100 -4.29 -20.32 9.30
C PRO A 100 -3.92 -21.50 8.41
N ASN A 101 -3.79 -21.22 7.12
CA ASN A 101 -2.91 -21.96 6.25
C ASN A 101 -1.50 -21.37 6.41
N ASN A 102 -0.74 -21.94 7.32
CA ASN A 102 0.56 -21.44 7.74
C ASN A 102 1.62 -21.40 6.63
N LYS A 103 1.41 -22.08 5.50
CA LYS A 103 2.32 -22.12 4.35
C LYS A 103 2.09 -21.01 3.32
N ARG A 104 1.08 -20.16 3.52
CA ARG A 104 0.70 -19.11 2.58
C ARG A 104 0.74 -17.75 3.25
N VAL A 105 1.62 -16.90 2.76
CA VAL A 105 1.67 -15.49 3.12
C VAL A 105 1.20 -14.66 1.94
N VAL A 106 0.25 -13.77 2.17
CA VAL A 106 -0.10 -12.71 1.23
C VAL A 106 0.48 -11.40 1.73
N SER A 107 1.42 -10.85 0.97
CA SER A 107 1.89 -9.50 1.19
C SER A 107 0.91 -8.54 0.52
N LEU A 108 0.09 -7.83 1.31
CA LEU A 108 -0.89 -6.87 0.82
C LEU A 108 -0.32 -5.46 0.95
N GLN A 109 -0.08 -4.83 -0.19
CA GLN A 109 0.23 -3.40 -0.26
C GLN A 109 -1.10 -2.62 -0.27
N SER A 110 -1.50 -2.14 0.91
CA SER A 110 -2.69 -1.29 1.09
C SER A 110 -2.45 0.08 0.43
N ALA A 111 -3.33 0.55 -0.45
CA ALA A 111 -3.20 1.91 -0.98
C ALA A 111 -3.65 2.92 0.10
N TYR A 112 -2.70 3.50 0.83
CA TYR A 112 -2.98 4.52 1.85
C TYR A 112 -2.65 5.95 1.40
N ASP A 113 -1.90 6.10 0.30
CA ASP A 113 -1.78 7.26 -0.57
C ASP A 113 -1.72 8.59 0.20
N SER A 114 -0.74 8.74 1.10
CA SER A 114 -0.73 9.86 2.02
C SER A 114 0.67 10.35 2.40
N PRO A 115 0.88 11.67 2.51
CA PRO A 115 2.12 12.24 3.03
C PRO A 115 2.18 12.30 4.57
N ASP A 116 1.20 11.75 5.27
CA ASP A 116 1.12 11.76 6.74
C ASP A 116 1.45 10.36 7.30
N PRO A 117 2.52 10.19 8.10
CA PRO A 117 2.87 8.92 8.75
C PRO A 117 1.74 8.32 9.59
N ASN A 118 0.82 9.13 10.09
CA ASN A 118 -0.34 8.65 10.83
C ASN A 118 -1.39 7.95 9.95
N CYS A 119 -1.22 7.97 8.62
CA CYS A 119 -2.03 7.18 7.70
C CYS A 119 -1.54 5.73 7.52
N ALA A 120 -0.40 5.38 8.12
CA ALA A 120 0.20 4.06 8.04
C ALA A 120 -0.80 2.90 8.26
N PRO A 121 -0.77 1.85 7.42
CA PRO A 121 -1.57 0.64 7.58
C PRO A 121 -1.48 0.03 8.97
N SER A 122 -0.29 -0.04 9.56
CA SER A 122 -0.08 -0.59 10.88
C SER A 122 -0.89 0.14 11.96
N PHE A 123 -1.06 1.45 11.87
CA PHE A 123 -1.96 2.20 12.74
C PHE A 123 -3.43 1.94 12.42
N GLY A 124 -3.84 2.10 11.16
CA GLY A 124 -5.24 2.03 10.74
C GLY A 124 -5.91 0.66 10.97
N LEU A 125 -5.12 -0.42 11.03
CA LEU A 125 -5.62 -1.77 11.29
C LEU A 125 -5.93 -2.04 12.77
N GLN A 126 -5.33 -1.28 13.69
CA GLN A 126 -5.52 -1.50 15.12
C GLN A 126 -6.96 -1.20 15.55
N TYR A 127 -7.48 -2.03 16.46
CA TYR A 127 -8.76 -1.77 17.09
C TYR A 127 -8.70 -0.44 17.87
N GLY A 128 -9.74 0.38 17.73
CA GLY A 128 -9.80 1.71 18.32
C GLY A 128 -9.11 2.81 17.51
N ALA A 129 -8.41 2.49 16.40
CA ALA A 129 -7.94 3.50 15.46
C ALA A 129 -9.12 4.26 14.84
N LYS A 130 -8.94 5.54 14.55
CA LYS A 130 -10.00 6.43 14.05
C LYS A 130 -9.53 7.23 12.84
N GLY A 131 -10.48 7.89 12.18
CA GLY A 131 -10.18 8.82 11.09
C GLY A 131 -9.90 8.14 9.75
N TRP A 132 -9.16 8.84 8.88
CA TRP A 132 -8.92 8.40 7.51
C TRP A 132 -8.12 7.08 7.44
N SER A 133 -7.09 6.93 8.27
CA SER A 133 -6.26 5.72 8.31
C SER A 133 -7.10 4.46 8.54
N GLN A 134 -8.02 4.49 9.51
CA GLN A 134 -8.88 3.35 9.80
C GLN A 134 -9.81 3.03 8.63
N GLY A 135 -10.49 4.04 8.06
CA GLY A 135 -11.40 3.83 6.93
C GLY A 135 -10.73 3.26 5.68
N TRP A 136 -9.54 3.78 5.33
CA TRP A 136 -8.79 3.33 4.15
C TRP A 136 -8.28 1.90 4.30
N ASN A 137 -7.70 1.57 5.46
CA ASN A 137 -7.15 0.24 5.68
C ASN A 137 -8.23 -0.84 5.81
N GLN A 138 -9.37 -0.52 6.42
CA GLN A 138 -10.53 -1.42 6.40
C GLN A 138 -11.07 -1.65 4.99
N LEU A 139 -11.10 -0.61 4.14
CA LEU A 139 -11.54 -0.74 2.75
C LEU A 139 -10.58 -1.59 1.93
N ASN A 140 -9.27 -1.39 2.06
CA ASN A 140 -8.25 -2.21 1.39
C ASN A 140 -8.35 -3.68 1.79
N LEU A 141 -8.45 -3.96 3.10
CA LEU A 141 -8.62 -5.32 3.61
C LEU A 141 -9.97 -5.93 3.17
N ALA A 142 -11.01 -5.10 3.04
CA ALA A 142 -12.35 -5.53 2.61
C ALA A 142 -12.34 -6.17 1.24
N PHE A 143 -11.53 -5.67 0.30
CA PHE A 143 -11.43 -6.27 -1.02
C PHE A 143 -10.90 -7.69 -0.98
N LEU A 144 -9.97 -8.00 -0.07
CA LEU A 144 -9.45 -9.35 0.14
C LEU A 144 -10.40 -10.29 0.89
N THR A 145 -11.50 -9.80 1.48
CA THR A 145 -12.43 -10.59 2.29
C THR A 145 -12.85 -11.94 1.69
N PRO A 146 -13.16 -12.05 0.37
CA PRO A 146 -13.49 -13.35 -0.22
C PRO A 146 -12.33 -14.34 -0.17
N TYR A 147 -11.09 -13.85 -0.24
CA TYR A 147 -9.86 -14.65 -0.19
C TYR A 147 -9.43 -15.01 1.24
N LEU A 148 -9.68 -14.13 2.22
CA LEU A 148 -9.33 -14.36 3.64
C LEU A 148 -9.90 -15.67 4.20
N GLN A 149 -10.98 -16.19 3.60
CA GLN A 149 -11.58 -17.48 3.97
C GLN A 149 -10.65 -18.69 3.73
N THR A 150 -9.61 -18.54 2.92
CA THR A 150 -8.61 -19.59 2.67
C THR A 150 -7.51 -19.64 3.73
N GLY A 151 -7.62 -18.77 4.75
CA GLY A 151 -6.72 -18.70 5.89
C GLY A 151 -5.29 -18.21 5.61
N PRO A 152 -4.99 -17.38 4.59
CA PRO A 152 -3.62 -16.91 4.40
C PRO A 152 -3.18 -16.06 5.59
N ILE A 153 -1.90 -16.14 5.94
CA ILE A 153 -1.28 -15.14 6.80
C ILE A 153 -1.10 -13.87 5.97
N LEU A 154 -1.35 -12.70 6.56
CA LEU A 154 -1.17 -11.42 5.87
C LEU A 154 0.11 -10.75 6.37
N ASN A 155 0.92 -10.23 5.44
CA ASN A 155 1.97 -9.24 5.69
C ASN A 155 1.48 -7.90 5.11
N ILE A 156 1.27 -6.89 5.93
CA ILE A 156 0.78 -5.57 5.48
C ILE A 156 1.81 -4.50 5.87
N PRO A 157 2.72 -4.13 4.95
CA PRO A 157 3.77 -3.16 5.22
C PRO A 157 3.28 -1.71 5.13
N ASP A 158 3.88 -0.85 5.95
CA ASP A 158 3.87 0.60 5.78
C ASP A 158 4.93 0.98 4.73
N TYR A 159 4.67 0.67 3.46
CA TYR A 159 5.69 0.74 2.39
C TYR A 159 6.18 2.16 2.04
N GLU A 160 5.45 3.21 2.38
CA GLU A 160 5.90 4.60 2.24
C GLU A 160 6.80 5.03 3.41
N GLY A 161 6.89 4.22 4.46
CA GLY A 161 7.89 4.30 5.52
C GLY A 161 7.62 5.32 6.61
N SER A 162 8.62 5.50 7.46
CA SER A 162 8.58 6.38 8.64
C SER A 162 8.23 7.83 8.31
N LYS A 163 8.48 8.25 7.07
CA LYS A 163 8.23 9.60 6.56
C LYS A 163 7.02 9.71 5.63
N ALA A 164 6.28 8.63 5.39
CA ALA A 164 5.16 8.60 4.44
C ALA A 164 5.54 9.20 3.07
N ALA A 165 6.59 8.65 2.47
CA ALA A 165 7.11 9.06 1.17
C ALA A 165 6.24 8.52 0.02
N PHE A 166 4.98 8.94 -0.02
CA PHE A 166 4.05 8.54 -1.06
C PHE A 166 4.58 8.89 -2.46
N ALA A 167 4.31 8.01 -3.43
CA ALA A 167 4.78 8.06 -4.82
C ALA A 167 6.29 7.91 -5.05
N VAL A 168 7.07 7.60 -4.00
CA VAL A 168 8.50 7.27 -4.10
C VAL A 168 8.67 5.76 -4.33
N GLY A 169 8.61 5.37 -5.61
CA GLY A 169 8.55 3.98 -6.06
C GLY A 169 9.64 3.04 -5.52
N PRO A 170 10.95 3.33 -5.74
CA PRO A 170 12.02 2.47 -5.26
C PRO A 170 11.97 2.22 -3.76
N GLN A 171 11.67 3.25 -2.96
CA GLN A 171 11.51 3.12 -1.51
C GLN A 171 10.34 2.19 -1.16
N SER A 172 9.19 2.33 -1.84
CA SER A 172 8.06 1.42 -1.66
C SER A 172 8.40 -0.03 -1.96
N GLY A 173 9.27 -0.25 -2.95
CA GLY A 173 9.80 -1.57 -3.27
C GLY A 173 10.73 -2.14 -2.20
N TYR A 174 11.73 -1.37 -1.73
CA TYR A 174 12.64 -1.80 -0.66
C TYR A 174 11.87 -2.20 0.60
N GLN A 175 10.98 -1.32 1.06
CA GLN A 175 10.23 -1.54 2.29
C GLN A 175 9.23 -2.69 2.17
N THR A 176 8.62 -2.87 1.00
CA THR A 176 7.82 -4.07 0.72
C THR A 176 8.66 -5.35 0.85
N LEU A 177 9.81 -5.43 0.17
CA LEU A 177 10.65 -6.63 0.19
C LEU A 177 11.23 -6.91 1.58
N ASP A 178 11.69 -5.87 2.28
CA ASP A 178 12.24 -6.01 3.63
C ASP A 178 11.17 -6.37 4.66
N SER A 179 9.92 -5.94 4.48
CA SER A 179 8.81 -6.43 5.31
C SER A 179 8.57 -7.94 5.16
N ILE A 180 8.77 -8.47 3.95
CA ILE A 180 8.67 -9.91 3.68
C ILE A 180 9.86 -10.61 4.34
N LYS A 181 11.09 -10.06 4.24
CA LYS A 181 12.26 -10.59 4.97
C LYS A 181 12.02 -10.63 6.49
N ALA A 182 11.46 -9.55 7.05
CA ALA A 182 11.09 -9.49 8.46
C ALA A 182 10.02 -10.52 8.82
N THR A 183 9.02 -10.72 7.97
CA THR A 183 8.00 -11.77 8.13
C THR A 183 8.61 -13.17 8.11
N MET A 184 9.53 -13.45 7.18
CA MET A 184 10.20 -14.76 7.11
C MET A 184 11.18 -14.98 8.27
N THR A 185 11.77 -13.92 8.80
CA THR A 185 12.58 -13.97 10.04
C THR A 185 11.69 -14.28 11.24
N PHE A 186 10.54 -13.62 11.34
CA PHE A 186 9.53 -13.88 12.37
C PHE A 186 9.02 -15.33 12.30
N ALA A 187 8.85 -15.89 11.10
CA ALA A 187 8.46 -17.29 10.92
C ALA A 187 9.49 -18.32 11.47
N GLN A 188 10.73 -17.91 11.72
CA GLN A 188 11.73 -18.78 12.37
C GLN A 188 11.58 -18.82 13.90
N GLU A 189 10.82 -17.89 14.49
CA GLU A 189 10.55 -17.85 15.92
C GLU A 189 9.50 -18.91 16.32
N GLU A 190 9.54 -19.36 17.58
CA GLU A 190 8.54 -20.29 18.11
C GLU A 190 7.15 -19.63 18.24
N ASP A 191 6.10 -20.42 18.10
CA ASP A 191 4.69 -20.05 18.33
C ASP A 191 4.12 -18.90 17.46
N THR A 192 4.73 -18.62 16.30
CA THR A 192 4.24 -17.57 15.38
C THR A 192 3.10 -18.02 14.45
N GLU A 193 2.88 -19.34 14.34
CA GLU A 193 1.91 -19.96 13.41
C GLU A 193 2.18 -19.65 11.92
N VAL A 194 3.33 -19.07 11.59
CA VAL A 194 3.84 -18.90 10.22
C VAL A 194 4.82 -20.04 9.94
N ASP A 195 4.63 -20.77 8.83
CA ASP A 195 5.58 -21.81 8.43
C ASP A 195 6.88 -21.15 7.94
N LYS A 196 8.02 -21.63 8.42
CA LYS A 196 9.34 -21.15 8.01
C LYS A 196 9.62 -21.29 6.51
N ASP A 197 8.92 -22.21 5.84
CA ASP A 197 9.00 -22.46 4.40
C ASP A 197 7.75 -21.92 3.66
N ALA A 198 7.03 -20.95 4.25
CA ALA A 198 5.85 -20.36 3.63
C ALA A 198 6.18 -19.65 2.32
N ASN A 199 5.27 -19.78 1.35
CA ASN A 199 5.36 -19.09 0.08
C ASN A 199 4.65 -17.74 0.17
N VAL A 200 5.12 -16.76 -0.60
CA VAL A 200 4.60 -15.39 -0.59
C VAL A 200 3.99 -15.04 -1.95
N ILE A 201 2.77 -14.48 -1.95
CA ILE A 201 2.25 -13.74 -3.11
C ILE A 201 2.09 -12.28 -2.72
N MET A 202 2.60 -11.38 -3.56
CA MET A 202 2.39 -9.93 -3.40
C MET A 202 1.11 -9.51 -4.11
N VAL A 203 0.35 -8.58 -3.52
CA VAL A 203 -0.88 -8.06 -4.11
C VAL A 203 -1.08 -6.60 -3.74
N GLY A 204 -1.41 -5.79 -4.73
CA GLY A 204 -1.73 -4.39 -4.53
C GLY A 204 -2.60 -3.83 -5.65
N TYR A 205 -3.37 -2.80 -5.31
CA TYR A 205 -4.18 -2.03 -6.26
C TYR A 205 -3.86 -0.54 -6.16
N SER A 206 -3.89 0.20 -7.27
CA SER A 206 -3.64 1.65 -7.27
C SER A 206 -2.24 1.99 -6.71
N GLY A 207 -2.12 2.82 -5.67
CA GLY A 207 -0.85 3.06 -4.97
C GLY A 207 -0.20 1.79 -4.41
N GLY A 208 -1.00 0.82 -3.96
CA GLY A 208 -0.50 -0.50 -3.58
C GLY A 208 0.02 -1.31 -4.78
N GLY A 209 -0.58 -1.11 -5.96
CA GLY A 209 -0.10 -1.65 -7.23
C GLY A 209 1.28 -1.09 -7.59
N LEU A 210 1.51 0.21 -7.33
CA LEU A 210 2.83 0.84 -7.46
C LEU A 210 3.86 0.17 -6.55
N ALA A 211 3.55 0.00 -5.27
CA ALA A 211 4.48 -0.66 -4.34
C ALA A 211 4.77 -2.13 -4.75
N THR A 212 3.75 -2.86 -5.21
CA THR A 212 3.88 -4.25 -5.67
C THR A 212 4.75 -4.37 -6.93
N GLU A 213 4.60 -3.44 -7.87
CA GLU A 213 5.36 -3.42 -9.12
C GLU A 213 6.83 -3.08 -8.87
N TRP A 214 7.12 -2.03 -8.10
CA TRP A 214 8.50 -1.67 -7.73
C TRP A 214 9.21 -2.77 -6.93
N ALA A 215 8.49 -3.44 -6.02
CA ALA A 215 9.02 -4.61 -5.33
C ALA A 215 9.34 -5.76 -6.30
N THR A 216 8.53 -5.94 -7.35
CA THR A 216 8.76 -6.94 -8.39
C THR A 216 10.01 -6.61 -9.22
N GLU A 217 10.17 -5.35 -9.64
CA GLU A 217 11.36 -4.87 -10.35
C GLU A 217 12.66 -5.08 -9.56
N LEU A 218 12.60 -4.87 -8.24
CA LEU A 218 13.77 -4.92 -7.37
C LEU A 218 14.09 -6.32 -6.84
N LYS A 219 13.11 -7.25 -6.83
CA LYS A 219 13.23 -8.57 -6.21
C LYS A 219 14.54 -9.28 -6.56
N ALA A 220 14.85 -9.42 -7.84
CA ALA A 220 16.02 -10.18 -8.29
C ALA A 220 17.35 -9.54 -7.85
N SER A 221 17.45 -8.21 -7.88
CA SER A 221 18.68 -7.49 -7.52
C SER A 221 18.85 -7.23 -6.02
N TYR A 222 17.76 -7.20 -5.24
CA TYR A 222 17.76 -6.72 -3.85
C TYR A 222 17.36 -7.79 -2.81
N ALA A 223 16.56 -8.78 -3.22
CA ALA A 223 15.96 -9.76 -2.31
C ALA A 223 15.72 -11.10 -3.04
N GLU A 224 16.78 -11.61 -3.68
CA GLU A 224 16.71 -12.80 -4.55
C GLU A 224 16.22 -14.05 -3.82
N ASP A 225 16.51 -14.13 -2.52
CA ASP A 225 16.29 -15.23 -1.59
C ASP A 225 14.84 -15.34 -1.10
N LEU A 226 14.02 -14.29 -1.31
CA LEU A 226 12.64 -14.30 -0.85
C LEU A 226 11.78 -15.34 -1.58
N PRO A 227 10.94 -16.11 -0.85
CA PRO A 227 10.09 -17.16 -1.41
C PRO A 227 8.83 -16.58 -2.07
N ILE A 228 9.00 -15.55 -2.92
CA ILE A 228 7.91 -14.95 -3.67
C ILE A 228 7.59 -15.84 -4.87
N VAL A 229 6.32 -16.26 -4.95
CA VAL A 229 5.83 -17.18 -5.97
C VAL A 229 4.83 -16.54 -6.92
N GLY A 230 4.50 -15.26 -6.75
CA GLY A 230 3.65 -14.53 -7.68
C GLY A 230 3.41 -13.09 -7.24
N ALA A 231 3.03 -12.25 -8.18
CA ALA A 231 2.61 -10.87 -7.91
C ALA A 231 1.34 -10.52 -8.68
N VAL A 232 0.40 -9.87 -7.99
CA VAL A 232 -0.85 -9.34 -8.56
C VAL A 232 -0.80 -7.81 -8.49
N ILE A 233 -0.63 -7.19 -9.65
CA ILE A 233 -0.40 -5.76 -9.84
C ILE A 233 -1.66 -5.17 -10.49
N GLY A 234 -2.52 -4.57 -9.68
CA GLY A 234 -3.79 -4.01 -10.13
C GLY A 234 -3.75 -2.49 -10.27
N GLY A 235 -4.19 -1.94 -11.40
CA GLY A 235 -4.34 -0.49 -11.60
C GLY A 235 -3.11 0.33 -11.19
N ALA A 236 -1.90 -0.20 -11.35
CA ALA A 236 -0.68 0.45 -10.91
C ALA A 236 -0.39 1.66 -11.82
N PRO A 237 -0.06 2.85 -11.26
CA PRO A 237 0.29 4.04 -12.04
C PRO A 237 1.72 3.93 -12.62
N PRO A 238 1.93 3.67 -13.93
CA PRO A 238 3.27 3.40 -14.47
C PRO A 238 4.15 4.64 -14.56
N ASN A 239 3.54 5.83 -14.54
CA ASN A 239 4.23 7.13 -14.61
C ASN A 239 3.50 8.15 -13.75
N VAL A 240 4.05 8.45 -12.57
CA VAL A 240 3.48 9.39 -11.59
C VAL A 240 3.34 10.80 -12.16
N SER A 241 4.29 11.29 -12.96
CA SER A 241 4.22 12.63 -13.56
C SER A 241 3.11 12.75 -14.61
N LYS A 242 2.77 11.66 -15.30
CA LYS A 242 1.62 11.64 -16.21
C LYS A 242 0.30 11.53 -15.46
N VAL A 243 0.26 10.78 -14.35
CA VAL A 243 -0.89 10.79 -13.45
C VAL A 243 -1.19 12.22 -13.00
N TYR A 244 -0.15 12.98 -12.61
CA TYR A 244 -0.29 14.40 -12.26
C TYR A 244 -1.06 15.19 -13.33
N HIS A 245 -0.59 15.14 -14.58
CA HIS A 245 -1.24 15.86 -15.66
C HIS A 245 -2.67 15.39 -15.94
N ASN A 246 -2.95 14.10 -15.71
CA ASN A 246 -4.24 13.50 -16.00
C ASN A 246 -5.29 13.82 -14.93
N VAL A 247 -4.92 13.88 -13.64
CA VAL A 247 -5.88 14.10 -12.55
C VAL A 247 -5.97 15.55 -12.11
N ASN A 248 -4.99 16.40 -12.42
CA ASN A 248 -5.03 17.83 -12.15
C ASN A 248 -6.29 18.47 -12.76
N GLU A 249 -6.92 19.40 -12.04
CA GLU A 249 -8.24 19.98 -12.36
C GLU A 249 -9.42 18.98 -12.40
N GLY A 250 -9.17 17.68 -12.21
CA GLY A 250 -10.17 16.60 -12.18
C GLY A 250 -10.66 16.26 -10.77
N GLN A 251 -11.58 15.29 -10.67
CA GLN A 251 -12.13 14.81 -9.39
C GLN A 251 -11.06 14.29 -8.42
N PHE A 252 -9.92 13.82 -8.95
CA PHE A 252 -8.83 13.22 -8.19
C PHE A 252 -7.61 14.13 -8.00
N ALA A 253 -7.73 15.43 -8.28
CA ALA A 253 -6.63 16.40 -8.16
C ALA A 253 -5.97 16.46 -6.76
N GLU A 254 -6.64 15.97 -5.71
CA GLU A 254 -6.03 15.85 -4.38
C GLU A 254 -4.89 14.84 -4.30
N LEU A 255 -4.87 13.82 -5.16
CA LEU A 255 -3.78 12.84 -5.25
C LEU A 255 -2.45 13.51 -5.58
N ASP A 256 -2.46 14.55 -6.42
CA ASP A 256 -1.26 15.29 -6.80
C ASP A 256 -0.62 15.94 -5.58
N VAL A 257 -1.43 16.56 -4.72
CA VAL A 257 -0.94 17.21 -3.50
C VAL A 257 -0.35 16.18 -2.55
N TRP A 258 -0.99 15.03 -2.40
CA TRP A 258 -0.49 13.95 -1.56
C TRP A 258 0.84 13.40 -2.09
N ALA A 259 0.94 13.12 -3.39
CA ALA A 259 2.15 12.62 -4.02
C ALA A 259 3.29 13.63 -3.92
N MET A 260 3.02 14.90 -4.20
CA MET A 260 4.01 15.98 -4.10
C MET A 260 4.55 16.10 -2.67
N LEU A 261 3.68 16.13 -1.65
CA LEU A 261 4.12 16.18 -0.26
C LEU A 261 4.88 14.90 0.16
N GLY A 262 4.49 13.73 -0.34
CA GLY A 262 5.21 12.48 -0.10
C GLY A 262 6.63 12.50 -0.69
N ILE A 263 6.78 13.01 -1.91
CA ILE A 263 8.10 13.21 -2.52
C ILE A 263 8.91 14.25 -1.75
N MET A 264 8.30 15.35 -1.31
CA MET A 264 8.93 16.35 -0.44
C MET A 264 9.45 15.74 0.87
N ASN A 265 8.72 14.78 1.47
CA ASN A 265 9.19 14.07 2.67
C ASN A 265 10.48 13.24 2.41
N ALA A 266 10.69 12.77 1.18
CA ALA A 266 11.89 12.03 0.79
C ALA A 266 13.03 12.93 0.30
N TYR A 267 12.74 14.07 -0.35
CA TYR A 267 13.70 14.95 -1.02
C TYR A 267 13.69 16.37 -0.42
N PRO A 268 14.56 16.67 0.57
CA PRO A 268 14.63 17.97 1.23
C PRO A 268 14.87 19.16 0.27
N GLU A 269 15.62 18.94 -0.81
CA GLU A 269 15.88 19.95 -1.83
C GLU A 269 14.60 20.33 -2.59
N MET A 270 13.72 19.36 -2.85
CA MET A 270 12.42 19.59 -3.47
C MET A 270 11.45 20.22 -2.47
N ASP A 271 11.44 19.77 -1.21
CA ASP A 271 10.65 20.40 -0.13
C ASP A 271 10.99 21.89 0.01
N GLN A 272 12.28 22.22 0.08
CA GLN A 272 12.74 23.60 0.20
C GLN A 272 12.27 24.44 -0.99
N TRP A 273 12.57 24.01 -2.22
CA TRP A 273 12.22 24.75 -3.44
C TRP A 273 10.70 24.96 -3.54
N MET A 274 9.92 23.91 -3.29
CA MET A 274 8.46 23.98 -3.38
C MET A 274 7.88 24.90 -2.32
N ARG A 275 8.38 24.88 -1.07
CA ARG A 275 7.93 25.82 -0.03
C ARG A 275 8.28 27.27 -0.33
N GLU A 276 9.41 27.52 -0.98
CA GLU A 276 9.78 28.87 -1.44
C GLU A 276 8.87 29.36 -2.58
N ASP A 277 8.47 28.45 -3.48
CA ASP A 277 7.60 28.77 -4.63
C ASP A 277 6.10 28.79 -4.27
N LEU A 278 5.68 28.11 -3.21
CA LEU A 278 4.29 28.10 -2.74
C LEU A 278 3.79 29.53 -2.47
N ARG A 279 2.55 29.76 -2.90
CA ARG A 279 1.75 30.91 -2.45
C ARG A 279 1.29 30.61 -1.02
N THR A 280 1.37 31.60 -0.13
CA THR A 280 1.02 31.42 1.29
C THR A 280 0.22 32.59 1.86
N ASP A 281 -0.14 33.54 1.00
CA ASP A 281 -0.78 34.79 1.33
C ASP A 281 -2.28 34.63 1.63
N ALA A 282 -2.97 33.68 0.98
CA ALA A 282 -4.35 33.34 1.30
C ALA A 282 -4.48 31.99 2.03
N TYR A 283 -5.56 31.84 2.81
CA TYR A 283 -5.90 30.54 3.42
C TYR A 283 -6.05 29.44 2.37
N GLN A 284 -6.55 29.78 1.18
CA GLN A 284 -6.71 28.83 0.08
C GLN A 284 -5.38 28.23 -0.36
N ASP A 285 -4.27 28.96 -0.24
CA ASP A 285 -2.96 28.49 -0.68
C ASP A 285 -2.29 27.62 0.39
N LYS A 286 -2.61 27.85 1.67
CA LYS A 286 -2.16 27.01 2.79
C LYS A 286 -2.75 25.60 2.77
N ARG A 287 -3.84 25.38 2.03
CA ARG A 287 -4.51 24.07 1.94
C ARG A 287 -3.60 22.97 1.39
N PHE A 288 -2.65 23.32 0.51
CA PHE A 288 -1.65 22.37 0.01
C PHE A 288 -0.92 21.70 1.19
N LEU A 289 -0.36 22.50 2.09
CA LEU A 289 0.40 22.00 3.25
C LEU A 289 -0.47 21.36 4.34
N LEU A 290 -1.79 21.58 4.37
CA LEU A 290 -2.65 20.94 5.38
C LEU A 290 -2.80 19.44 5.15
N GLU A 291 -2.63 18.98 3.90
CA GLU A 291 -2.70 17.55 3.58
C GLU A 291 -1.55 16.74 4.20
N GLN A 292 -0.47 17.38 4.66
CA GLN A 292 0.61 16.73 5.43
C GLN A 292 0.14 16.20 6.80
N TYR A 293 -1.08 16.56 7.23
CA TYR A 293 -1.69 16.14 8.48
C TYR A 293 -3.02 15.39 8.27
N LYS A 294 -3.19 14.77 7.10
CA LYS A 294 -4.42 14.11 6.64
C LYS A 294 -5.02 13.14 7.66
N CYS A 295 -4.21 12.34 8.35
CA CYS A 295 -4.66 11.37 9.36
C CYS A 295 -4.38 11.78 10.79
N THR A 296 -3.54 12.79 11.00
CA THR A 296 -3.26 13.37 12.32
C THR A 296 -4.51 14.00 12.92
N TYR A 297 -5.33 14.65 12.10
CA TYR A 297 -6.58 15.26 12.55
C TYR A 297 -7.80 14.51 12.04
N GLU A 298 -8.88 14.55 12.82
CA GLU A 298 -10.11 13.84 12.49
C GLU A 298 -10.73 14.33 11.17
N LYS A 299 -11.43 13.43 10.48
CA LYS A 299 -12.05 13.70 9.18
C LYS A 299 -12.96 14.94 9.25
N GLY A 300 -12.69 15.89 8.35
CA GLY A 300 -13.47 17.13 8.22
C GLY A 300 -13.00 18.29 9.09
N THR A 301 -11.90 18.14 9.84
CA THR A 301 -11.37 19.21 10.72
C THR A 301 -10.35 20.14 10.07
N LEU A 302 -9.58 19.68 9.07
CA LEU A 302 -8.48 20.48 8.50
C LEU A 302 -8.72 21.07 7.10
N ALA A 303 -9.18 20.28 6.12
CA ALA A 303 -9.23 20.72 4.73
C ALA A 303 -10.52 20.31 4.03
N GLN A 304 -11.10 21.24 3.27
CA GLN A 304 -12.09 20.93 2.25
C GLN A 304 -11.43 20.12 1.13
N SER A 305 -12.17 19.27 0.43
CA SER A 305 -11.62 18.48 -0.70
C SER A 305 -11.00 19.40 -1.76
N LEU A 306 -9.89 18.94 -2.34
CA LEU A 306 -9.20 19.60 -3.46
C LEU A 306 -9.67 19.07 -4.82
N ALA A 307 -10.74 18.27 -4.86
CA ALA A 307 -11.38 17.84 -6.10
C ALA A 307 -11.70 19.03 -7.03
N GLY A 308 -11.33 18.89 -8.30
CA GLY A 308 -11.55 19.87 -9.36
C GLY A 308 -10.62 21.08 -9.31
N ARG A 309 -9.60 21.08 -8.43
CA ARG A 309 -8.69 22.21 -8.28
C ARG A 309 -7.53 22.09 -9.26
N ASN A 310 -7.10 23.23 -9.79
CA ASN A 310 -5.82 23.37 -10.46
C ASN A 310 -4.70 23.40 -9.41
N ILE A 311 -3.88 22.36 -9.34
CA ILE A 311 -2.80 22.21 -8.36
C ILE A 311 -1.62 23.13 -8.65
N SER A 312 -1.32 23.40 -9.92
CA SER A 312 -0.31 24.39 -10.33
C SER A 312 -0.60 25.78 -9.76
N SER A 313 -1.87 26.11 -9.51
CA SER A 313 -2.28 27.43 -9.00
C SER A 313 -1.78 27.75 -7.58
N PHE A 314 -1.36 26.73 -6.82
CA PHE A 314 -0.75 26.90 -5.50
C PHE A 314 0.68 27.46 -5.57
N PHE A 315 1.31 27.42 -6.74
CA PHE A 315 2.71 27.75 -6.95
C PHE A 315 2.85 29.09 -7.69
N LYS A 316 3.91 29.85 -7.41
CA LYS A 316 4.20 31.11 -8.13
C LYS A 316 4.64 30.80 -9.57
N SER A 317 5.36 29.70 -9.74
CA SER A 317 5.94 29.25 -11.00
C SER A 317 5.10 28.18 -11.72
N GLY A 318 3.88 27.90 -11.22
CA GLY A 318 3.00 26.87 -11.79
C GLY A 318 3.63 25.48 -11.72
N ASP A 319 3.66 24.77 -12.84
CA ASP A 319 4.18 23.39 -12.94
C ASP A 319 5.71 23.30 -13.10
N GLN A 320 6.44 24.39 -12.86
CA GLN A 320 7.90 24.40 -13.07
C GLN A 320 8.64 23.32 -12.25
N PHE A 321 8.09 22.88 -11.11
CA PHE A 321 8.65 21.76 -10.34
C PHE A 321 8.78 20.47 -11.15
N LEU A 322 7.87 20.21 -12.10
CA LEU A 322 7.94 19.02 -12.95
C LEU A 322 9.17 19.04 -13.86
N THR A 323 9.58 20.22 -14.31
CA THR A 323 10.77 20.39 -15.16
C THR A 323 12.05 20.51 -14.33
N GLU A 324 12.00 21.26 -13.22
CA GLU A 324 13.14 21.44 -12.32
C GLU A 324 13.63 20.11 -11.72
N PHE A 325 12.69 19.23 -11.36
CA PHE A 325 12.97 17.94 -10.74
C PHE A 325 12.72 16.74 -11.67
N GLU A 326 12.63 16.95 -12.99
CA GLU A 326 12.35 15.88 -13.97
C GLU A 326 13.24 14.62 -13.78
N PRO A 327 14.57 14.73 -13.58
CA PRO A 327 15.41 13.55 -13.38
C PRO A 327 15.00 12.73 -12.15
N ILE A 328 14.71 13.40 -11.02
CA ILE A 328 14.30 12.76 -9.77
C ILE A 328 12.91 12.12 -9.95
N LEU A 329 11.95 12.87 -10.51
CA LEU A 329 10.60 12.40 -10.74
C LEU A 329 10.54 11.20 -11.69
N ASN A 330 11.41 11.18 -12.71
CA ASN A 330 11.54 10.03 -13.59
C ASN A 330 12.14 8.83 -12.87
N GLU A 331 13.18 9.01 -12.05
CA GLU A 331 13.82 7.92 -11.31
C GLU A 331 12.86 7.24 -10.32
N ILE A 332 12.06 8.02 -9.59
CA ILE A 332 11.19 7.49 -8.53
C ILE A 332 9.79 7.13 -8.99
N GLY A 333 9.32 7.75 -10.08
CA GLY A 333 7.92 7.76 -10.48
C GLY A 333 7.61 7.02 -11.78
N VAL A 334 8.62 6.51 -12.51
CA VAL A 334 8.43 5.80 -13.78
C VAL A 334 8.88 4.35 -13.67
N MET A 335 7.92 3.45 -13.82
CA MET A 335 8.13 2.01 -13.77
C MET A 335 8.78 1.45 -15.04
N GLY A 336 9.29 0.24 -14.90
CA GLY A 336 9.98 -0.55 -15.90
C GLY A 336 11.37 -0.04 -16.22
N GLN A 337 12.03 0.65 -15.29
CA GLN A 337 13.41 1.13 -15.48
C GLN A 337 14.46 0.09 -15.08
N LYS A 338 14.10 -0.85 -14.21
CA LYS A 338 14.97 -1.92 -13.71
C LYS A 338 14.67 -3.28 -14.35
N ILE A 339 13.64 -3.37 -15.19
CA ILE A 339 13.30 -4.56 -15.98
C ILE A 339 14.42 -4.88 -16.98
N THR A 340 15.09 -6.01 -16.75
CA THR A 340 16.12 -6.57 -17.61
C THR A 340 15.97 -8.10 -17.65
N GLU A 341 16.64 -8.77 -18.58
CA GLU A 341 16.70 -10.25 -18.56
C GLU A 341 17.33 -10.79 -17.26
N GLU A 342 18.29 -10.04 -16.70
CA GLU A 342 19.02 -10.40 -15.48
C GLU A 342 18.17 -10.23 -14.22
N ASN A 343 17.32 -9.19 -14.16
CA ASN A 343 16.47 -8.88 -13.01
C ASN A 343 15.04 -9.41 -13.13
N LYS A 344 14.77 -10.26 -14.11
CA LYS A 344 13.44 -10.82 -14.33
C LYS A 344 12.99 -11.71 -13.17
N PRO A 345 11.73 -11.59 -12.68
CA PRO A 345 11.22 -12.49 -11.66
C PRO A 345 11.07 -13.93 -12.19
N ASN A 346 11.37 -14.88 -11.32
CA ASN A 346 11.17 -16.32 -11.52
C ASN A 346 9.76 -16.78 -11.06
N PHE A 347 8.78 -15.89 -11.18
CA PHE A 347 7.40 -16.14 -10.80
C PHE A 347 6.46 -15.38 -11.73
N PRO A 348 5.22 -15.86 -11.91
CA PRO A 348 4.26 -15.21 -12.78
C PRO A 348 3.74 -13.88 -12.21
N LEU A 349 3.52 -12.93 -13.12
CA LEU A 349 2.92 -11.63 -12.87
C LEU A 349 1.49 -11.60 -13.39
N VAL A 350 0.58 -11.02 -12.61
CA VAL A 350 -0.79 -10.75 -13.03
C VAL A 350 -0.97 -9.23 -13.06
N PHE A 351 -1.30 -8.68 -14.20
CA PHE A 351 -1.75 -7.30 -14.35
C PHE A 351 -3.25 -7.27 -14.61
N PHE A 352 -3.97 -6.42 -13.88
CA PHE A 352 -5.38 -6.11 -14.19
C PHE A 352 -5.64 -4.62 -14.05
N TYR A 353 -6.44 -4.05 -14.94
CA TYR A 353 -6.69 -2.61 -14.99
C TYR A 353 -7.98 -2.32 -15.77
N GLY A 354 -8.59 -1.16 -15.51
CA GLY A 354 -9.73 -0.69 -16.29
C GLY A 354 -9.29 -0.15 -17.65
N THR A 355 -10.04 -0.40 -18.72
CA THR A 355 -9.67 0.11 -20.07
C THR A 355 -9.98 1.59 -20.28
N VAL A 356 -10.74 2.20 -19.36
CA VAL A 356 -11.07 3.64 -19.36
C VAL A 356 -10.69 4.28 -18.04
N ASP A 357 -9.61 3.79 -17.42
CA ASP A 357 -9.06 4.29 -16.15
C ASP A 357 -8.71 5.77 -16.26
N GLU A 358 -9.40 6.58 -15.47
CA GLU A 358 -9.32 8.03 -15.43
C GLU A 358 -8.26 8.56 -14.47
N VAL A 359 -7.56 7.69 -13.74
CA VAL A 359 -6.48 8.04 -12.81
C VAL A 359 -5.13 7.72 -13.44
N THR A 360 -4.96 6.49 -13.93
CA THR A 360 -3.69 5.97 -14.46
C THR A 360 -3.56 6.10 -15.98
N ALA A 361 -4.44 6.88 -16.62
CA ALA A 361 -4.35 7.19 -18.03
C ALA A 361 -3.02 7.92 -18.40
N PRO A 362 -2.55 7.75 -19.64
CA PRO A 362 -3.15 6.95 -20.72
C PRO A 362 -2.83 5.45 -20.57
N ILE A 363 -3.77 4.58 -20.98
CA ILE A 363 -3.67 3.11 -20.82
C ILE A 363 -2.41 2.52 -21.49
N GLU A 364 -1.92 3.19 -22.53
CA GLU A 364 -0.73 2.82 -23.28
C GLU A 364 0.53 2.77 -22.40
N ASP A 365 0.57 3.49 -21.28
CA ASP A 365 1.70 3.40 -20.35
C ASP A 365 1.69 2.08 -19.57
N THR A 366 0.51 1.56 -19.21
CA THR A 366 0.35 0.22 -18.61
C THR A 366 0.71 -0.86 -19.62
N GLU A 367 0.22 -0.74 -20.86
CA GLU A 367 0.55 -1.69 -21.93
C GLU A 367 2.05 -1.73 -22.24
N LYS A 368 2.73 -0.58 -22.23
CA LYS A 368 4.20 -0.50 -22.40
C LYS A 368 4.94 -1.18 -21.26
N LEU A 369 4.50 -0.98 -20.02
CA LEU A 369 5.12 -1.62 -18.85
C LEU A 369 4.99 -3.16 -18.95
N ILE A 370 3.79 -3.65 -19.27
CA ILE A 370 3.54 -5.07 -19.51
C ILE A 370 4.38 -5.60 -20.68
N GLY A 371 4.52 -4.81 -21.75
CA GLY A 371 5.39 -5.10 -22.89
C GLY A 371 6.84 -5.32 -22.48
N LYS A 372 7.42 -4.43 -21.66
CA LYS A 372 8.79 -4.57 -21.14
C LYS A 372 8.99 -5.90 -20.39
N TRP A 373 8.04 -6.28 -19.53
CA TRP A 373 8.10 -7.56 -18.83
C TRP A 373 8.05 -8.76 -19.79
N ARG A 374 7.21 -8.69 -20.82
CA ARG A 374 7.13 -9.73 -21.86
C ARG A 374 8.39 -9.82 -22.70
N ASP A 375 9.01 -8.69 -23.03
CA ASP A 375 10.21 -8.61 -23.87
C ASP A 375 11.42 -9.30 -23.23
N VAL A 376 11.54 -9.25 -21.89
CA VAL A 376 12.57 -10.02 -21.15
C VAL A 376 12.15 -11.48 -20.90
N GLY A 377 10.97 -11.88 -21.39
CA GLY A 377 10.43 -13.23 -21.30
C GLY A 377 9.80 -13.56 -19.94
N ALA A 378 9.23 -12.58 -19.22
CA ALA A 378 8.54 -12.85 -17.97
C ALA A 378 7.17 -13.49 -18.25
N CYS A 379 6.71 -14.36 -17.35
CA CYS A 379 5.36 -14.88 -17.46
C CYS A 379 4.37 -13.81 -16.98
N VAL A 380 3.60 -13.24 -17.91
CA VAL A 380 2.63 -12.17 -17.61
C VAL A 380 1.22 -12.56 -18.04
N PHE A 381 0.31 -12.57 -17.08
CA PHE A 381 -1.13 -12.62 -17.30
C PHE A 381 -1.67 -11.20 -17.32
N GLU A 382 -2.32 -10.81 -18.40
CA GLU A 382 -2.88 -9.47 -18.58
C GLU A 382 -4.40 -9.57 -18.66
N TRP A 383 -5.09 -8.87 -17.76
CA TRP A 383 -6.54 -8.89 -17.62
C TRP A 383 -7.12 -7.46 -17.74
N PRO A 384 -7.25 -6.94 -18.96
CA PRO A 384 -7.94 -5.67 -19.18
C PRO A 384 -9.43 -5.84 -18.87
N LEU A 385 -9.98 -4.92 -18.10
CA LEU A 385 -11.38 -4.92 -17.68
C LEU A 385 -12.14 -3.87 -18.51
N GLU A 386 -12.76 -4.37 -19.58
CA GLU A 386 -13.40 -3.53 -20.60
C GLU A 386 -14.45 -2.58 -20.02
N GLY A 387 -14.35 -1.30 -20.35
CA GLY A 387 -15.27 -0.24 -19.93
C GLY A 387 -15.26 0.06 -18.42
N LYS A 388 -14.26 -0.43 -17.68
CA LYS A 388 -14.07 -0.10 -16.27
C LYS A 388 -13.16 1.10 -16.10
N ASP A 389 -13.58 1.97 -15.18
CA ASP A 389 -12.81 3.08 -14.64
C ASP A 389 -11.91 2.59 -13.47
N HIS A 390 -11.11 3.48 -12.87
CA HIS A 390 -10.16 3.13 -11.82
C HIS A 390 -10.82 2.51 -10.59
N SER A 391 -12.02 2.96 -10.21
CA SER A 391 -12.69 2.42 -9.01
C SER A 391 -13.42 1.10 -9.29
N SER A 392 -14.06 1.00 -10.46
CA SER A 392 -14.91 -0.13 -10.84
C SER A 392 -14.15 -1.34 -11.37
N ALA A 393 -12.86 -1.18 -11.71
CA ALA A 393 -11.95 -2.27 -12.08
C ALA A 393 -11.51 -3.13 -10.88
N LEU A 394 -11.44 -2.55 -9.68
CA LEU A 394 -10.91 -3.20 -8.48
C LEU A 394 -11.60 -4.52 -8.13
N ILE A 395 -12.92 -4.48 -7.89
CA ILE A 395 -13.65 -5.67 -7.44
C ILE A 395 -13.61 -6.81 -8.48
N PRO A 396 -13.93 -6.59 -9.77
CA PRO A 396 -13.84 -7.65 -10.78
C PRO A 396 -12.44 -8.23 -10.95
N GLY A 397 -11.41 -7.37 -10.89
CA GLY A 397 -10.01 -7.79 -11.00
C GLY A 397 -9.58 -8.68 -9.84
N MET A 398 -9.86 -8.26 -8.60
CA MET A 398 -9.55 -9.04 -7.40
C MET A 398 -10.33 -10.36 -7.35
N LEU A 399 -11.61 -10.36 -7.73
CA LEU A 399 -12.40 -11.60 -7.82
C LEU A 399 -11.82 -12.60 -8.83
N ARG A 400 -11.12 -12.12 -9.88
CA ARG A 400 -10.37 -12.97 -10.81
C ARG A 400 -9.00 -13.36 -10.27
N ALA A 401 -8.35 -12.52 -9.47
CA ALA A 401 -7.05 -12.79 -8.86
C ALA A 401 -7.10 -13.87 -7.77
N PHE A 402 -8.12 -13.89 -6.92
CA PHE A 402 -8.27 -14.88 -5.84
C PHE A 402 -8.18 -16.34 -6.27
N PRO A 403 -8.94 -16.80 -7.29
CA PRO A 403 -8.81 -18.17 -7.77
C PRO A 403 -7.42 -18.47 -8.35
N TRP A 404 -6.78 -17.49 -8.99
CA TRP A 404 -5.42 -17.62 -9.49
C TRP A 404 -4.39 -17.76 -8.36
N MET A 405 -4.46 -16.90 -7.34
CA MET A 405 -3.56 -16.95 -6.17
C MET A 405 -3.65 -18.30 -5.46
N ASN A 406 -4.86 -18.80 -5.24
CA ASN A 406 -5.08 -20.13 -4.65
C ASN A 406 -4.48 -21.26 -5.48
N THR A 407 -4.66 -21.18 -6.81
CA THR A 407 -4.10 -22.15 -7.74
C THR A 407 -2.58 -22.12 -7.71
N ARG A 408 -1.99 -20.92 -7.70
CA ARG A 408 -0.54 -20.74 -7.65
C ARG A 408 0.05 -21.33 -6.37
N PHE A 409 -0.49 -20.97 -5.20
CA PHE A 409 -0.05 -21.55 -3.94
C PHE A 409 -0.14 -23.07 -3.95
N TRP A 410 -1.30 -23.61 -4.36
CA TRP A 410 -1.50 -25.05 -4.42
C TRP A 410 -0.50 -25.74 -5.36
N ASN A 411 -0.22 -25.16 -6.53
CA ASN A 411 0.75 -25.73 -7.47
C ASN A 411 2.17 -25.76 -6.87
N VAL A 412 2.61 -24.67 -6.24
CA VAL A 412 3.93 -24.63 -5.59
C VAL A 412 4.04 -25.62 -4.44
N GLU A 413 3.00 -25.71 -3.59
CA GLU A 413 2.92 -26.69 -2.50
C GLU A 413 3.00 -28.15 -2.99
N ASN A 414 2.62 -28.40 -4.25
CA ASN A 414 2.70 -29.71 -4.91
C ASN A 414 3.91 -29.84 -5.84
N GLY A 415 4.94 -29.00 -5.67
CA GLY A 415 6.22 -29.10 -6.39
C GLY A 415 6.18 -28.60 -7.84
N LYS A 416 5.10 -27.93 -8.26
CA LYS A 416 5.01 -27.30 -9.59
C LYS A 416 5.48 -25.85 -9.48
N THR A 417 6.79 -25.67 -9.58
CA THR A 417 7.47 -24.38 -9.35
C THR A 417 7.78 -23.59 -10.61
N GLY A 418 7.36 -24.05 -11.79
CA GLY A 418 7.66 -23.37 -13.05
C GLY A 418 7.20 -21.91 -13.07
N ASP A 419 7.84 -21.11 -13.93
CA ASP A 419 7.57 -19.67 -14.05
C ASP A 419 6.19 -19.39 -14.68
N CYS A 420 5.65 -20.32 -15.47
CA CYS A 420 4.39 -20.13 -16.22
C CYS A 420 3.45 -21.36 -16.37
N PRO A 421 3.35 -22.32 -15.42
CA PRO A 421 2.45 -23.45 -15.54
C PRO A 421 0.97 -23.08 -15.32
N ASP A 422 0.70 -21.88 -14.79
CA ASP A 422 -0.60 -21.47 -14.25
C ASP A 422 -1.52 -20.81 -15.28
N ALA A 423 -1.42 -21.22 -16.54
CA ALA A 423 -2.29 -20.76 -17.61
C ALA A 423 -3.72 -21.30 -17.42
N ALA A 424 -4.46 -20.68 -16.50
CA ALA A 424 -5.90 -20.74 -16.28
C ALA A 424 -6.57 -22.03 -16.80
N THR A 425 -6.14 -23.21 -16.32
CA THR A 425 -6.98 -24.40 -16.46
C THR A 425 -8.15 -24.19 -15.52
N GLY A 426 -9.36 -24.13 -16.10
CA GLY A 426 -10.60 -23.84 -15.40
C GLY A 426 -10.67 -24.50 -14.02
N PHE A 427 -11.19 -23.74 -13.07
CA PHE A 427 -11.45 -24.14 -11.69
C PHE A 427 -12.03 -25.56 -11.60
N GLN A 428 -11.21 -26.54 -11.19
CA GLN A 428 -11.66 -27.91 -10.85
C GLN A 428 -11.63 -28.20 -9.34
N GLY A 429 -11.29 -27.22 -8.51
CA GLY A 429 -11.44 -27.32 -7.06
C GLY A 429 -12.77 -26.74 -6.61
N GLN A 430 -13.68 -27.58 -6.11
CA GLN A 430 -14.79 -27.08 -5.30
C GLN A 430 -14.20 -26.39 -4.05
N ILE A 431 -14.48 -25.10 -3.89
CA ILE A 431 -14.28 -24.43 -2.61
C ILE A 431 -15.37 -25.00 -1.68
N ALA A 432 -14.98 -25.88 -0.76
CA ALA A 432 -15.79 -26.16 0.41
C ALA A 432 -15.75 -24.89 1.28
N LEU A 433 -16.79 -24.08 1.17
CA LEU A 433 -16.99 -22.88 1.98
C LEU A 433 -17.35 -23.30 3.41
N GLU A 434 -16.35 -23.56 4.25
CA GLU A 434 -16.51 -23.39 5.69
C GLU A 434 -16.11 -21.94 6.02
N PRO A 435 -17.06 -21.06 6.36
CA PRO A 435 -16.79 -19.64 6.44
C PRO A 435 -16.01 -19.30 7.71
N SER A 436 -14.77 -18.81 7.58
CA SER A 436 -14.16 -18.01 8.63
C SER A 436 -14.82 -16.61 8.63
N HIS A 437 -15.91 -16.48 9.38
CA HIS A 437 -16.67 -15.23 9.53
C HIS A 437 -15.93 -14.13 10.34
N GLU A 438 -14.74 -14.41 10.88
CA GLU A 438 -14.17 -13.59 11.95
C GLU A 438 -13.41 -12.34 11.49
N LEU A 439 -12.93 -12.33 10.25
CA LEU A 439 -12.42 -11.10 9.64
C LEU A 439 -13.58 -10.24 9.10
N ARG A 440 -14.72 -10.84 8.73
CA ARG A 440 -15.88 -10.12 8.16
C ARG A 440 -16.66 -9.24 9.13
#